data_AF-A0AAE1UT54-F1
#
_entry.id   AF-A0AAE1UT54-F1
#
_cell.length_a   1.000
_cell.length_b   1.000
_cell.length_c   1.000
_cell.angle_alpha   90.00
_cell.angle_beta   90.00
_cell.angle_gamma   90.00
#
_symmetry.space_group_name_H-M   'P 1'
#
loop_
_entity.id
_entity.type
_entity.pdbx_description
1 polymer ?
#
loop_
_entity_poly.entity_id
_entity_poly.type
_entity_poly.pdbx_seq_one_letter_code
_entity_poly.pdbx_strand_id
1 'polypeptide(L)'
;MRDPTPPGVASIGEDDRLGENRNKTSDPAEQRNCASSSHIFPYQAVEVIGGDSVNAIKCRLLAKTPSPSFYEIEQARIDAQDRFEVKVEIIRQMAPLHPEGDWLGRGAQALENPRTATGEHSLEKLHTLLSDLESRGVNSESFSQLKGKVPLRRGGDEHSTT
;
A
#
# COMPACT_ATOMS: atom_id res chain seq x y z
N MET A 1 46.33 -58.42 -15.00
CA MET A 1 47.27 -58.71 -13.89
C MET A 1 47.76 -57.38 -13.33
N ARG A 2 47.55 -57.17 -12.01
CA ARG A 2 48.24 -56.25 -11.08
C ARG A 2 48.08 -54.71 -11.23
N ASP A 3 47.36 -54.13 -10.26
CA ASP A 3 47.70 -52.85 -9.55
C ASP A 3 49.07 -52.97 -8.82
N PRO A 4 49.77 -51.91 -8.28
CA PRO A 4 49.25 -50.65 -7.71
C PRO A 4 50.15 -49.34 -7.82
N THR A 5 49.63 -48.30 -7.16
CA THR A 5 49.94 -46.89 -6.72
C THR A 5 51.40 -46.38 -6.38
N PRO A 6 51.62 -45.09 -5.94
CA PRO A 6 52.62 -44.10 -6.42
C PRO A 6 53.75 -43.82 -5.37
N PRO A 7 54.63 -42.76 -5.41
CA PRO A 7 54.28 -41.39 -4.94
C PRO A 7 55.17 -40.19 -5.43
N GLY A 8 54.68 -38.95 -5.25
CA GLY A 8 55.40 -37.83 -4.61
C GLY A 8 56.53 -37.03 -5.30
N VAL A 9 56.34 -35.69 -5.27
CA VAL A 9 57.27 -34.55 -5.00
C VAL A 9 57.97 -33.74 -6.13
N ALA A 10 57.73 -32.41 -6.03
CA ALA A 10 58.62 -31.23 -6.16
C ALA A 10 58.74 -30.41 -7.48
N SER A 11 58.10 -29.23 -7.41
CA SER A 11 58.56 -27.85 -7.74
C SER A 11 59.37 -27.52 -9.01
N ILE A 12 58.75 -26.73 -9.90
CA ILE A 12 59.35 -25.73 -10.81
C ILE A 12 58.18 -24.86 -11.31
N GLY A 13 58.21 -23.55 -11.50
CA GLY A 13 59.22 -22.50 -11.50
C GLY A 13 58.47 -21.20 -11.90
N GLU A 14 58.99 -20.06 -11.49
CA GLU A 14 58.44 -18.73 -11.73
C GLU A 14 58.39 -18.42 -13.24
N ASP A 15 57.29 -17.81 -13.71
CA ASP A 15 57.24 -17.22 -15.05
C ASP A 15 56.60 -15.84 -15.03
N ASP A 16 57.14 -15.04 -15.93
CA ASP A 16 57.39 -13.62 -15.83
C ASP A 16 56.19 -12.71 -16.07
N ARG A 17 56.31 -11.48 -15.56
CA ARG A 17 55.35 -10.39 -15.76
C ARG A 17 55.45 -9.83 -17.18
N LEU A 18 54.33 -9.77 -17.88
CA LEU A 18 54.05 -8.70 -18.84
C LEU A 18 52.60 -8.22 -18.67
N GLY A 19 52.45 -6.94 -18.34
CA GLY A 19 51.15 -6.31 -18.19
C GLY A 19 50.55 -5.88 -19.52
N GLU A 20 49.23 -5.71 -19.54
CA GLU A 20 48.60 -4.62 -20.30
C GLU A 20 47.24 -4.25 -19.70
N ASN A 21 47.06 -2.93 -19.55
CA ASN A 21 45.87 -2.25 -19.09
C ASN A 21 44.59 -2.69 -19.84
N ARG A 22 43.45 -2.67 -19.13
CA ARG A 22 42.20 -2.05 -19.60
C ARG A 22 41.11 -2.05 -18.50
N ASN A 23 40.79 -0.83 -18.06
CA ASN A 23 39.45 -0.29 -17.78
C ASN A 23 38.45 -1.15 -16.96
N LYS A 24 38.12 -0.69 -15.74
CA LYS A 24 36.84 0.00 -15.49
C LYS A 24 36.75 0.51 -14.05
N THR A 25 36.59 1.82 -13.96
CA THR A 25 36.00 2.57 -12.86
C THR A 25 34.76 1.87 -12.32
N SER A 26 34.68 1.68 -11.01
CA SER A 26 33.40 1.54 -10.31
C SER A 26 33.57 2.17 -8.94
N ASP A 27 32.85 3.27 -8.76
CA ASP A 27 32.80 4.15 -7.61
C ASP A 27 32.65 3.44 -6.25
N PRO A 28 33.11 4.07 -5.16
CA PRO A 28 32.78 3.67 -3.80
C PRO A 28 31.34 4.11 -3.48
N ALA A 29 30.35 3.48 -4.11
CA ALA A 29 28.93 3.74 -3.85
C ALA A 29 28.09 2.48 -4.02
N GLU A 30 28.51 1.38 -3.39
CA GLU A 30 27.60 0.27 -3.13
C GLU A 30 27.46 0.01 -1.63
N GLN A 31 27.35 1.11 -0.87
CA GLN A 31 26.46 1.13 0.27
C GLN A 31 25.03 1.14 -0.29
N ARG A 32 24.57 0.00 -0.81
CA ARG A 32 23.13 -0.26 -0.91
C ARG A 32 22.63 -0.36 0.52
N ASN A 33 22.38 0.80 1.12
CA ASN A 33 21.21 0.99 1.94
C ASN A 33 20.03 0.49 1.09
N CYS A 34 19.78 -0.82 1.11
CA CYS A 34 18.43 -1.33 1.12
C CYS A 34 17.81 -0.78 2.41
N ALA A 35 17.51 0.51 2.41
CA ALA A 35 16.45 1.03 3.22
C ALA A 35 15.22 0.30 2.70
N SER A 36 14.97 -0.90 3.25
CA SER A 36 13.62 -1.29 3.53
C SER A 36 13.04 -0.10 4.27
N SER A 37 12.41 0.80 3.52
CA SER A 37 11.42 1.71 4.07
C SER A 37 10.39 0.77 4.66
N SER A 38 10.64 0.32 5.88
CA SER A 38 9.71 -0.47 6.67
C SER A 38 8.65 0.52 7.08
N HIS A 39 7.82 0.89 6.10
CA HIS A 39 6.57 1.58 6.34
C HIS A 39 5.74 0.63 7.18
N ILE A 40 5.78 0.84 8.49
CA ILE A 40 5.00 0.06 9.43
C ILE A 40 3.57 0.53 9.24
N PHE A 41 2.73 -0.35 8.72
CA PHE A 41 1.32 -0.05 8.55
C PHE A 41 0.70 0.34 9.90
N PRO A 42 0.15 1.56 10.04
CA PRO A 42 -0.12 2.15 11.36
C PRO A 42 -1.45 1.71 11.97
N TYR A 43 -2.32 1.03 11.21
CA TYR A 43 -3.67 0.67 11.63
C TYR A 43 -3.78 -0.80 12.01
N GLN A 44 -4.63 -1.11 12.99
CA GLN A 44 -4.96 -2.51 13.31
C GLN A 44 -5.93 -3.08 12.26
N ALA A 45 -5.88 -4.40 12.02
CA ALA A 45 -6.68 -5.00 10.96
C ALA A 45 -8.20 -4.85 11.15
N VAL A 46 -8.66 -4.76 12.40
CA VAL A 46 -10.08 -4.62 12.80
C VAL A 46 -10.46 -3.19 13.19
N GLU A 47 -9.51 -2.25 13.15
CA GLU A 47 -9.77 -0.85 13.44
C GLU A 47 -10.69 -0.26 12.37
N VAL A 48 -11.75 0.41 12.82
CA VAL A 48 -12.79 0.96 11.93
C VAL A 48 -12.62 2.47 11.82
N ILE A 49 -12.39 2.97 10.61
CA ILE A 49 -12.31 4.40 10.29
C ILE A 49 -13.20 4.67 9.09
N GLY A 50 -14.08 5.67 9.19
CA GLY A 50 -15.05 5.98 8.14
C GLY A 50 -16.04 4.87 7.83
N GLY A 51 -16.20 3.91 8.76
CA GLY A 51 -17.10 2.77 8.61
C GLY A 51 -16.48 1.55 7.92
N ASP A 52 -15.17 1.55 7.66
CA ASP A 52 -14.46 0.45 6.99
C ASP A 52 -13.21 0.05 7.78
N SER A 53 -12.64 -1.12 7.45
CA SER A 53 -11.41 -1.63 8.07
C SER A 53 -10.59 -2.41 7.05
N VAL A 54 -9.30 -2.63 7.34
CA VAL A 54 -8.45 -3.49 6.50
C VAL A 54 -9.06 -4.88 6.33
N ASN A 55 -9.57 -5.47 7.41
CA ASN A 55 -10.17 -6.80 7.33
C ASN A 55 -11.44 -6.81 6.47
N ALA A 56 -12.28 -5.77 6.55
CA ALA A 56 -13.46 -5.64 5.71
C ALA A 56 -13.11 -5.47 4.22
N ILE A 57 -12.12 -4.62 3.88
CA ILE A 57 -11.62 -4.49 2.50
C ILE A 57 -11.06 -5.83 2.01
N LYS A 58 -10.23 -6.49 2.80
CA LYS A 58 -9.67 -7.82 2.47
C LYS A 58 -10.78 -8.83 2.18
N CYS A 59 -11.81 -8.89 3.02
CA CYS A 59 -12.96 -9.77 2.80
C CYS A 59 -13.69 -9.44 1.48
N ARG A 60 -13.88 -8.15 1.15
CA ARG A 60 -14.48 -7.74 -0.13
C ARG A 60 -13.61 -8.10 -1.34
N LEU A 61 -12.30 -8.00 -1.22
CA LEU A 61 -11.35 -8.41 -2.28
C LEU A 61 -11.40 -9.93 -2.52
N LEU A 62 -11.55 -10.72 -1.44
CA LEU A 62 -11.63 -12.19 -1.50
C LEU A 62 -13.05 -12.72 -1.77
N ALA A 63 -14.07 -11.88 -1.83
CA ALA A 63 -15.47 -12.30 -1.92
C ALA A 63 -15.79 -13.22 -3.12
N LYS A 64 -14.97 -13.16 -4.18
CA LYS A 64 -15.11 -14.00 -5.38
C LYS A 64 -14.29 -15.28 -5.37
N THR A 65 -13.47 -15.49 -4.35
CA THR A 65 -12.59 -16.65 -4.20
C THR A 65 -13.07 -17.48 -3.00
N PRO A 66 -13.88 -18.53 -3.22
CA PRO A 66 -14.48 -19.30 -2.12
C PRO A 66 -13.47 -19.99 -1.21
N SER A 67 -12.31 -20.35 -1.76
CA SER A 67 -11.23 -21.04 -1.07
C SER A 67 -9.88 -20.44 -1.48
N PRO A 68 -9.53 -19.25 -0.96
CA PRO A 68 -8.31 -18.56 -1.36
C PRO A 68 -7.08 -19.29 -0.80
N SER A 69 -6.05 -19.37 -1.63
CA SER A 69 -4.73 -19.83 -1.22
C SER A 69 -4.07 -18.86 -0.25
N PHE A 70 -3.04 -19.33 0.45
CA PHE A 70 -2.23 -18.47 1.33
C PHE A 70 -1.71 -17.22 0.60
N TYR A 71 -1.23 -17.39 -0.64
CA TYR A 71 -0.74 -16.27 -1.46
C TYR A 71 -1.83 -15.25 -1.76
N GLU A 72 -3.04 -15.69 -2.13
CA GLU A 72 -4.16 -14.78 -2.41
C GLU A 72 -4.63 -14.05 -1.15
N ILE A 73 -4.64 -14.71 0.00
CA ILE A 73 -4.97 -14.06 1.29
C ILE A 73 -3.95 -12.98 1.61
N GLU A 74 -2.66 -13.27 1.44
CA GLU A 74 -1.59 -12.32 1.75
C GLU A 74 -1.57 -11.15 0.78
N GLN A 75 -1.77 -11.40 -0.51
CA GLN A 75 -1.92 -10.35 -1.52
C GLN A 75 -3.12 -9.46 -1.19
N ALA A 76 -4.29 -10.05 -0.89
CA ALA A 76 -5.48 -9.28 -0.51
C ALA A 76 -5.27 -8.47 0.78
N ARG A 77 -4.42 -8.95 1.71
CA ARG A 77 -4.05 -8.22 2.92
C ARG A 77 -3.24 -6.97 2.59
N ILE A 78 -2.20 -7.10 1.76
CA ILE A 78 -1.35 -5.98 1.32
C ILE A 78 -2.21 -4.97 0.54
N ASP A 79 -2.98 -5.46 -0.43
CA ASP A 79 -3.91 -4.65 -1.23
C ASP A 79 -4.95 -3.90 -0.39
N ALA A 80 -5.42 -4.51 0.70
CA ALA A 80 -6.36 -3.89 1.63
C ALA A 80 -5.69 -2.82 2.50
N GLN A 81 -4.44 -3.03 2.91
CA GLN A 81 -3.66 -2.05 3.66
C GLN A 81 -3.43 -0.78 2.83
N ASP A 82 -2.92 -0.93 1.61
CA ASP A 82 -2.64 0.21 0.72
C ASP A 82 -3.92 1.02 0.45
N ARG A 83 -5.04 0.34 0.18
CA ARG A 83 -6.34 1.01 -0.04
C ARG A 83 -6.86 1.68 1.23
N PHE A 84 -6.75 1.02 2.38
CA PHE A 84 -7.23 1.58 3.64
C PHE A 84 -6.48 2.86 4.01
N GLU A 85 -5.16 2.86 3.86
CA GLU A 85 -4.33 4.03 4.16
C GLU A 85 -4.77 5.27 3.36
N VAL A 86 -4.91 5.12 2.03
CA VAL A 86 -5.33 6.23 1.17
C VAL A 86 -6.79 6.64 1.44
N LYS A 87 -7.69 5.67 1.68
CA LYS A 87 -9.09 5.98 2.05
C LYS A 87 -9.16 6.81 3.33
N VAL A 88 -8.41 6.43 4.36
CA VAL A 88 -8.36 7.16 5.64
C VAL A 88 -7.87 8.58 5.42
N GLU A 89 -6.86 8.78 4.58
CA GLU A 89 -6.35 10.12 4.29
C GLU A 89 -7.39 10.99 3.58
N ILE A 90 -8.09 10.44 2.56
CA ILE A 90 -9.20 11.14 1.90
C ILE A 90 -10.30 11.51 2.91
N ILE A 91 -10.67 10.57 3.80
CA ILE A 91 -11.68 10.80 4.84
C ILE A 91 -11.25 11.93 5.77
N ARG A 92 -9.99 11.93 6.21
CA ARG A 92 -9.43 12.97 7.10
C ARG A 92 -9.38 14.34 6.42
N GLN A 93 -9.08 14.39 5.12
CA GLN A 93 -9.09 15.63 4.35
C GLN A 93 -10.51 16.14 4.09
N MET A 94 -11.47 15.25 3.83
CA MET A 94 -12.86 15.64 3.58
C MET A 94 -13.59 16.10 4.85
N ALA A 95 -13.23 15.57 6.02
CA ALA A 95 -13.90 15.91 7.28
C ALA A 95 -13.91 17.42 7.62
N PRO A 96 -12.80 18.18 7.52
CA PRO A 96 -12.82 19.63 7.69
C PRO A 96 -13.42 20.39 6.50
N LEU A 97 -13.33 19.85 5.28
CA LEU A 97 -13.86 20.52 4.07
C LEU A 97 -15.39 20.42 3.94
N HIS A 98 -16.00 19.36 4.50
CA HIS A 98 -17.44 19.14 4.50
C HIS A 98 -17.92 18.66 5.88
N PRO A 99 -18.05 19.57 6.87
CA PRO A 99 -18.38 19.24 8.25
C PRO A 99 -19.77 18.61 8.44
N GLU A 100 -20.71 18.85 7.52
CA GLU A 100 -22.04 18.24 7.55
C GLU A 100 -22.00 16.74 7.22
N GLY A 101 -20.96 16.28 6.52
CA GLY A 101 -20.78 14.88 6.15
C GLY A 101 -20.28 14.02 7.31
N ASP A 102 -20.82 12.82 7.43
CA ASP A 102 -20.38 11.82 8.39
C ASP A 102 -19.14 11.06 7.89
N TRP A 103 -18.05 11.79 7.69
CA TRP A 103 -16.80 11.26 7.13
C TRP A 103 -16.14 10.22 8.03
N LEU A 104 -16.06 10.50 9.34
CA LEU A 104 -15.41 9.59 10.29
C LEU A 104 -16.26 8.34 10.60
N GLY A 105 -17.59 8.42 10.46
CA GLY A 105 -18.47 7.27 10.71
C GLY A 105 -18.78 6.44 9.46
N ARG A 106 -18.98 7.10 8.30
CA ARG A 106 -19.47 6.47 7.05
C ARG A 106 -18.77 6.98 5.78
N GLY A 107 -17.67 7.71 5.90
CA GLY A 107 -16.95 8.29 4.76
C GLY A 107 -16.42 7.28 3.75
N ALA A 108 -16.11 6.05 4.18
CA ALA A 108 -15.62 5.00 3.29
C ALA A 108 -16.69 4.57 2.26
N GLN A 109 -17.98 4.70 2.60
CA GLN A 109 -19.09 4.42 1.69
C GLN A 109 -19.09 5.38 0.48
N ALA A 110 -18.65 6.62 0.67
CA ALA A 110 -18.52 7.58 -0.44
C ALA A 110 -17.42 7.19 -1.44
N LEU A 111 -16.47 6.35 -0.99
CA LEU A 111 -15.33 5.82 -1.74
C LEU A 111 -15.58 4.42 -2.31
N GLU A 112 -16.82 3.92 -2.26
CA GLU A 112 -17.20 2.67 -2.92
C GLU A 112 -17.45 2.88 -4.42
N ASN A 113 -17.16 1.83 -5.19
CA ASN A 113 -17.39 1.77 -6.62
C ASN A 113 -18.35 0.62 -6.97
N PRO A 114 -19.65 0.89 -7.14
CA PRO A 114 -20.63 -0.14 -7.50
C PRO A 114 -20.36 -0.84 -8.84
N ARG A 115 -19.51 -0.26 -9.69
CA ARG A 115 -19.16 -0.84 -11.01
C ARG A 115 -18.08 -1.90 -10.91
N THR A 116 -17.38 -2.04 -9.78
CA THR A 116 -16.36 -3.06 -9.61
C THR A 116 -16.92 -4.28 -8.90
N ALA A 117 -16.34 -5.42 -9.26
CA ALA A 117 -16.59 -6.73 -8.67
C ALA A 117 -16.58 -6.76 -7.14
N THR A 118 -15.74 -5.94 -6.52
CA THR A 118 -15.44 -5.93 -5.08
C THR A 118 -16.05 -4.73 -4.38
N GLY A 119 -16.64 -3.78 -5.12
CA GLY A 119 -17.04 -2.48 -4.60
C GLY A 119 -15.86 -1.52 -4.33
N GLU A 120 -14.62 -1.92 -4.60
CA GLU A 120 -13.42 -1.10 -4.35
C GLU A 120 -13.01 -0.28 -5.57
N HIS A 121 -12.51 0.94 -5.36
CA HIS A 121 -11.76 1.67 -6.37
C HIS A 121 -10.35 1.08 -6.56
N SER A 122 -9.75 1.32 -7.73
CA SER A 122 -8.32 1.07 -7.91
C SER A 122 -7.50 2.02 -7.02
N LEU A 123 -6.33 1.57 -6.58
CA LEU A 123 -5.44 2.37 -5.74
C LEU A 123 -5.04 3.68 -6.44
N GLU A 124 -4.75 3.62 -7.74
CA GLU A 124 -4.45 4.79 -8.57
C GLU A 124 -5.59 5.82 -8.57
N LYS A 125 -6.85 5.37 -8.63
CA LYS A 125 -8.00 6.28 -8.59
C LYS A 125 -8.12 6.96 -7.23
N LEU A 126 -7.83 6.25 -6.14
CA LEU A 126 -7.82 6.83 -4.80
C LEU A 126 -6.72 7.90 -4.68
N HIS A 127 -5.49 7.64 -5.16
CA HIS A 127 -4.44 8.65 -5.18
C HIS A 127 -4.81 9.87 -6.05
N THR A 128 -5.45 9.65 -7.20
CA THR A 128 -5.93 10.75 -8.06
C THR A 128 -6.93 11.64 -7.32
N LEU A 129 -7.88 11.04 -6.59
CA LEU A 129 -8.84 11.78 -5.78
C LEU A 129 -8.13 12.56 -4.67
N LEU A 130 -7.19 11.92 -3.97
CA LEU A 130 -6.44 12.56 -2.89
C LEU A 130 -5.62 13.75 -3.40
N SER A 131 -4.86 13.60 -4.49
CA SER A 131 -4.06 14.69 -5.05
C SER A 131 -4.90 15.87 -5.56
N ASP A 132 -6.09 15.62 -6.11
CA ASP A 132 -7.01 16.68 -6.53
C ASP A 132 -7.60 17.42 -5.31
N LEU A 133 -7.91 16.69 -4.24
CA LEU A 133 -8.33 17.28 -2.95
C LEU A 133 -7.22 18.12 -2.32
N GLU A 134 -5.99 17.63 -2.27
CA GLU A 134 -4.84 18.35 -1.71
C GLU A 134 -4.51 19.63 -2.49
N SER A 135 -4.66 19.59 -3.83
CA SER A 135 -4.31 20.72 -4.68
C SER A 135 -5.38 21.81 -4.76
N ARG A 136 -6.66 21.47 -4.68
CA ARG A 136 -7.77 22.44 -4.89
C ARG A 136 -8.77 22.51 -3.74
N GLY A 137 -8.71 21.61 -2.76
CA GLY A 137 -9.62 21.56 -1.62
C GLY A 137 -11.09 21.53 -2.06
N VAL A 138 -11.88 22.50 -1.57
CA VAL A 138 -13.30 22.66 -1.91
C VAL A 138 -13.58 22.96 -3.39
N ASN A 139 -12.57 23.44 -4.13
CA ASN A 139 -12.69 23.73 -5.57
C ASN A 139 -12.37 22.51 -6.46
N SER A 140 -12.05 21.36 -5.85
CA SER A 140 -11.76 20.13 -6.60
C SER A 140 -13.04 19.47 -7.13
N GLU A 141 -12.92 18.78 -8.26
CA GLU A 141 -14.01 17.93 -8.76
C GLU A 141 -14.24 16.75 -7.79
N SER A 142 -13.15 16.24 -7.22
CA SER A 142 -13.16 15.17 -6.23
C SER A 142 -14.00 15.55 -5.00
N PHE A 143 -13.87 16.77 -4.47
CA PHE A 143 -14.69 17.26 -3.37
C PHE A 143 -16.19 17.22 -3.72
N SER A 144 -16.56 17.76 -4.86
CA SER A 144 -17.96 17.81 -5.31
C SER A 144 -18.54 16.41 -5.49
N GLN A 145 -17.76 15.50 -6.08
CA GLN A 145 -18.15 14.11 -6.28
C GLN A 145 -18.35 13.37 -4.95
N LEU A 146 -17.44 13.54 -4.00
CA LEU A 146 -17.46 12.83 -2.72
C LEU A 146 -18.51 13.41 -1.78
N LYS A 147 -18.68 14.73 -1.75
CA LYS A 147 -19.71 15.43 -0.96
C LYS A 147 -21.12 14.92 -1.25
N GLY A 148 -21.45 14.67 -2.52
CA GLY A 148 -22.79 14.17 -2.91
C GLY A 148 -23.08 12.73 -2.52
N LYS A 149 -22.06 11.96 -2.09
CA LYS A 149 -22.19 10.53 -1.76
C LYS A 149 -22.17 10.26 -0.26
N VAL A 150 -21.50 11.09 0.53
CA VAL A 150 -21.37 10.84 1.97
C VAL A 150 -22.71 11.05 2.67
N PRO A 151 -23.14 10.14 3.56
CA PRO A 151 -24.29 10.40 4.41
C PRO A 151 -24.05 11.64 5.28
N LEU A 152 -25.09 12.44 5.49
CA LEU A 152 -25.02 13.56 6.41
C LEU A 152 -25.02 13.06 7.86
N ARG A 153 -24.38 13.84 8.73
CA ARG A 153 -24.51 13.67 10.18
C ARG A 153 -25.98 13.89 10.55
N ARG A 154 -26.53 12.99 11.38
CA ARG A 154 -27.86 13.19 11.96
C ARG A 154 -27.77 14.46 12.81
N GLY A 155 -28.54 15.50 12.47
CA GLY A 155 -28.63 16.69 13.30
C GLY A 155 -28.93 16.28 14.73
N GLY A 156 -28.21 16.82 15.69
CA GLY A 156 -28.47 16.56 17.10
C GLY A 156 -29.90 16.98 17.40
N ASP A 157 -30.76 16.00 17.66
CA ASP A 157 -32.09 16.24 18.19
C ASP A 157 -31.92 17.03 19.50
N GLU A 158 -32.49 18.22 19.53
CA GLU A 158 -32.54 19.13 20.68
C GLU A 158 -33.29 18.47 21.84
N HIS A 159 -32.59 17.71 22.67
CA HIS A 159 -33.11 17.23 23.96
C HIS A 159 -32.11 17.56 25.07
N SER A 160 -31.99 18.86 25.35
CA SER A 160 -31.58 19.34 26.67
C SER A 160 -32.38 20.60 26.96
N THR A 161 -33.62 20.40 27.40
CA THR A 161 -34.36 21.45 28.09
C THR A 161 -35.12 20.80 29.23
N THR A 162 -34.56 21.02 30.42
CA THR A 162 -35.12 20.97 31.79
C THR A 162 -35.74 19.68 32.30
#